data_AF-A0A5B9W5S1-F1
#
_entry.id   AF-A0A5B9W5S1-F1
#
_cell.length_a   1.000
_cell.length_b   1.000
_cell.length_c   1.000
_cell.angle_alpha   90.00
_cell.angle_beta   90.00
_cell.angle_gamma   90.00
#
_symmetry.space_group_name_H-M   'P 1'
#
loop_
_entity.id
_entity.type
_entity.pdbx_description
1 polymer ?
#
loop_
_entity_poly.entity_id
_entity_poly.type
_entity_poly.pdbx_seq_one_letter_code
_entity_poly.pdbx_strand_id
1 'polypeptide(L)'
;MALITCLRCPHCGRDIRTKKIIAPGALVRCPGCDDVFRISPSQSGEHMILQETIPVGPPPRALPAFGALPPPLPSPAPASPTRSGPRTIGRTSYESRAKYREPFGHSRNTFAALGIACIALVGVGSGSWYFDQIRVLGRAANGPGSVSKKKQEELANGKVPGKPPAPPSLTITKPELDGDGRTTVPRTVKIGHLIVGVSHGSIGPLSLPSGKTAEQYLVLTLRVTNESEAPSPYKGWIDGRNAVLRDKFGNRYNPTPLRPDDRPSGCYDGGPIAPHVTATDLVVFEKPAMAQPYGRADAPANELELDLPLGSSAFRFRIPWMFLMQAMPNFEIRPANTAPQFGPAPAPSPYDPEADPALRDAVRRAYRDGTKAIDHAAKGMETNHGREYRRGESKVLIDRLVRRFKAHHLTREQIARIIDDVPAPHKAN
;
A
#
# COMPACT_ATOMS: atom_id res chain seq x y z
N MET A 1 -14.69 -36.46 14.96
CA MET A 1 -14.09 -35.85 16.17
C MET A 1 -14.28 -34.34 16.08
N ALA A 2 -14.82 -33.69 17.10
CA ALA A 2 -14.98 -32.23 17.10
C ALA A 2 -13.67 -31.58 17.56
N LEU A 3 -13.12 -30.65 16.76
CA LEU A 3 -11.99 -29.82 17.17
C LEU A 3 -12.40 -28.95 18.36
N ILE A 4 -11.70 -29.12 19.48
CA ILE A 4 -11.83 -28.28 20.68
C ILE A 4 -10.54 -27.46 20.80
N THR A 5 -10.66 -26.15 20.74
CA THR A 5 -9.55 -25.21 20.98
C THR A 5 -9.45 -24.97 22.49
N CYS A 6 -8.27 -25.23 23.06
CA CYS A 6 -7.95 -24.91 24.44
C CYS A 6 -7.03 -23.69 24.48
N LEU A 7 -7.40 -22.66 25.26
CA LEU A 7 -6.61 -21.45 25.48
C LEU A 7 -6.37 -21.28 26.97
N ARG A 8 -5.21 -20.78 27.38
CA ARG A 8 -4.94 -20.47 28.80
C ARG A 8 -4.94 -18.96 29.01
N CYS A 9 -5.73 -18.46 29.95
CA CYS A 9 -5.77 -17.03 30.26
C CYS A 9 -4.43 -16.57 30.86
N PRO A 10 -3.77 -15.53 30.35
CA PRO A 10 -2.52 -15.02 30.91
C PRO A 10 -2.71 -14.33 32.27
N HIS A 11 -3.91 -13.81 32.55
CA HIS A 11 -4.18 -13.05 33.78
C HIS A 11 -4.45 -13.96 34.99
N CYS A 12 -5.24 -15.02 34.80
CA CYS A 12 -5.68 -15.90 35.91
C CYS A 12 -5.30 -17.37 35.74
N GLY A 13 -4.61 -17.74 34.66
CA GLY A 13 -4.12 -19.10 34.42
C GLY A 13 -5.17 -20.16 34.13
N ARG A 14 -6.47 -19.81 34.08
CA ARG A 14 -7.58 -20.73 33.77
C ARG A 14 -7.59 -21.12 32.29
N ASP A 15 -7.90 -22.39 32.03
CA ASP A 15 -8.11 -22.91 30.69
C ASP A 15 -9.53 -22.63 30.20
N ILE A 16 -9.63 -22.12 28.98
CA ILE A 16 -10.84 -21.79 28.25
C ILE A 16 -10.95 -22.79 27.11
N ARG A 17 -12.02 -23.59 27.10
CA ARG A 17 -12.29 -24.56 26.03
C ARG A 17 -13.41 -24.05 25.14
N THR A 18 -13.18 -23.98 23.84
CA THR A 18 -14.19 -23.55 22.87
C THR A 18 -14.21 -24.47 21.66
N LYS A 19 -15.39 -24.66 21.08
CA LYS A 19 -15.58 -25.35 19.80
C LYS A 19 -15.42 -24.40 18.60
N LYS A 20 -15.28 -23.10 18.85
CA LYS A 20 -15.08 -22.10 17.80
C LYS A 20 -13.59 -22.00 17.46
N ILE A 21 -13.29 -21.96 16.17
CA ILE A 21 -11.95 -21.63 15.68
C ILE A 21 -11.76 -20.13 15.90
N ILE A 22 -10.71 -19.75 16.63
CA ILE A 22 -10.38 -18.36 16.90
C ILE A 22 -9.17 -17.99 16.05
N ALA A 23 -9.31 -16.95 15.23
CA ALA A 23 -8.22 -16.49 14.37
C ALA A 23 -7.09 -15.85 15.21
N PRO A 24 -5.82 -15.99 14.77
CA PRO A 24 -4.71 -15.23 15.34
C PRO A 24 -5.01 -13.72 15.31
N GLY A 25 -4.62 -13.00 16.36
CA GLY A 25 -4.88 -11.56 16.52
C GLY A 25 -6.24 -11.20 17.13
N ALA A 26 -7.15 -12.16 17.29
CA ALA A 26 -8.45 -11.92 17.92
C ALA A 26 -8.30 -11.58 19.41
N LEU A 27 -9.18 -10.70 19.89
CA LEU A 27 -9.33 -10.38 21.31
C LEU A 27 -10.33 -11.35 21.95
N VAL A 28 -9.92 -11.98 23.05
CA VAL A 28 -10.73 -12.94 23.80
C VAL A 28 -10.86 -12.45 25.24
N ARG A 29 -12.10 -12.44 25.74
CA ARG A 29 -12.41 -12.13 27.14
C ARG A 29 -12.39 -13.41 27.96
N CYS A 30 -11.65 -13.42 29.06
CA CYS A 30 -11.60 -14.54 29.98
C CYS A 30 -12.89 -14.62 30.82
N PRO A 31 -13.62 -15.75 30.83
CA PRO A 31 -14.82 -15.90 31.68
C PRO A 31 -14.48 -16.00 33.17
N GLY A 32 -13.19 -16.15 33.53
CA GLY A 32 -12.76 -16.27 34.92
C GLY A 32 -12.40 -14.95 35.60
N CYS A 33 -11.77 -14.02 34.88
CA CYS A 33 -11.30 -12.74 35.44
C CYS A 33 -11.80 -11.51 34.66
N ASP A 34 -12.62 -11.70 33.62
CA ASP A 34 -13.16 -10.66 32.75
C ASP A 34 -12.14 -9.82 31.95
N ASP A 35 -10.85 -10.07 32.11
CA ASP A 35 -9.80 -9.42 31.32
C ASP A 35 -9.81 -9.88 29.86
N VAL A 36 -9.38 -8.98 28.98
CA VAL A 36 -9.29 -9.20 27.54
C VAL A 36 -7.82 -9.37 27.15
N PHE A 37 -7.52 -10.45 26.42
CA PHE A 37 -6.17 -10.74 25.92
C PHE A 37 -6.20 -11.03 24.43
N ARG A 38 -5.06 -10.82 23.76
CA ARG A 38 -4.90 -11.09 22.33
C ARG A 38 -4.20 -12.44 22.12
N ILE A 39 -4.69 -13.23 21.17
CA ILE A 39 -4.06 -14.49 20.75
C ILE A 39 -2.96 -14.19 19.72
N SER A 40 -1.72 -14.60 19.99
CA SER A 40 -0.62 -14.54 19.02
C SER A 40 -0.54 -15.82 18.19
N PRO A 41 -0.03 -15.75 16.95
CA PRO A 41 0.24 -16.95 16.14
C PRO A 41 1.32 -17.81 16.81
N SER A 42 1.03 -19.12 17.00
CA SER A 42 1.99 -20.09 17.52
C SER A 42 3.13 -20.31 16.52
N GLN A 43 4.39 -20.17 16.97
CA GLN A 43 5.59 -20.40 16.16
C GLN A 43 6.01 -21.88 16.08
N SER A 44 5.38 -22.78 16.84
CA SER A 44 5.78 -24.19 16.90
C SER A 44 4.98 -25.05 15.92
N GLY A 45 5.66 -25.55 14.88
CA GLY A 45 5.06 -26.30 13.78
C GLY A 45 4.58 -27.74 14.07
N GLU A 46 4.61 -28.22 15.32
CA GLU A 46 4.30 -29.65 15.60
C GLU A 46 3.10 -29.91 16.52
N HIS A 47 2.51 -28.92 17.18
CA HIS A 47 1.21 -29.09 17.81
C HIS A 47 0.40 -27.79 17.72
N MET A 48 -0.88 -27.87 17.32
CA MET A 48 -1.85 -26.76 17.30
C MET A 48 -2.21 -26.30 18.74
N ILE A 49 -1.21 -25.96 19.54
CA ILE A 49 -1.39 -25.28 20.81
C ILE A 49 -0.99 -23.82 20.55
N LEU A 50 -2.01 -22.98 20.38
CA LEU A 50 -1.89 -21.53 20.32
C LEU A 50 -1.40 -21.05 21.69
N GLN A 51 -0.09 -20.79 21.82
CA GLN A 51 0.43 -20.27 23.08
C GLN A 51 1.52 -19.22 22.87
N GLU A 52 1.08 -18.03 22.47
CA GLU A 52 1.64 -16.80 22.99
C GLU A 52 0.48 -15.83 23.21
N THR A 53 0.34 -15.30 24.42
CA THR A 53 -0.77 -14.40 24.80
C THR A 53 -0.17 -13.14 25.37
N ILE A 54 -0.43 -12.00 24.73
CA ILE A 54 0.07 -10.69 25.17
C ILE A 54 -1.03 -10.04 26.03
N PRO A 55 -0.75 -9.70 27.30
CA PRO A 55 -1.69 -8.94 28.11
C PRO A 55 -1.91 -7.56 27.49
N VAL A 56 -3.17 -7.18 27.28
CA VAL A 56 -3.51 -5.81 26.87
C VAL A 56 -3.55 -4.97 28.15
N GLY A 57 -2.70 -3.96 28.25
CA GLY A 57 -2.68 -3.06 29.41
C GLY A 57 -4.06 -2.41 29.63
N PRO A 58 -4.43 -2.09 30.88
CA PRO A 58 -5.72 -1.47 31.16
C PRO A 58 -5.85 -0.15 30.39
N PRO A 59 -7.04 0.18 29.85
CA PRO A 59 -7.26 1.49 29.25
C PRO A 59 -6.95 2.58 30.29
N PRO A 60 -6.34 3.70 29.88
CA PRO A 60 -6.03 4.78 30.80
C PRO A 60 -7.32 5.23 31.50
N ARG A 61 -7.38 5.06 32.83
CA ARG A 61 -8.44 5.62 33.66
C ARG A 61 -8.39 7.13 33.49
N ALA A 62 -9.44 7.70 32.93
CA ALA A 62 -9.68 9.13 32.97
C ALA A 62 -9.66 9.57 34.44
N LEU A 63 -8.68 10.38 34.82
CA LEU A 63 -8.67 11.06 36.11
C LEU A 63 -9.90 11.97 36.17
N PRO A 64 -10.64 12.00 37.29
CA PRO A 64 -11.78 12.89 37.43
C PRO A 64 -11.30 14.35 37.39
N ALA A 65 -11.83 15.12 36.45
CA ALA A 65 -11.67 16.56 36.42
C ALA A 65 -12.31 17.14 37.68
N PHE A 66 -11.48 17.63 38.60
CA PHE A 66 -11.92 18.53 39.65
C PHE A 66 -12.48 19.80 38.99
N GLY A 67 -13.76 20.11 39.22
CA GLY A 67 -14.31 21.45 38.96
C GLY A 67 -15.50 21.57 38.00
N ALA A 68 -16.23 20.50 37.69
CA ALA A 68 -17.52 20.64 36.98
C ALA A 68 -18.69 20.75 37.97
N LEU A 69 -19.37 21.89 37.94
CA LEU A 69 -20.63 22.16 38.64
C LEU A 69 -21.67 21.04 38.39
N PRO A 70 -22.53 20.74 39.38
CA PRO A 70 -23.57 19.72 39.21
C PRO A 70 -24.60 20.15 38.15
N PRO A 71 -25.09 19.21 37.32
CA PRO A 71 -26.12 19.49 36.33
C PRO A 71 -27.48 19.81 37.01
N PRO A 72 -28.31 20.68 36.41
CA PRO A 72 -29.62 21.00 36.96
C PRO A 72 -30.58 19.80 36.89
N LEU A 73 -31.41 19.67 37.92
CA LEU A 73 -32.46 18.66 38.06
C LEU A 73 -33.44 18.69 36.87
N PRO A 74 -33.87 17.52 36.35
CA PRO A 74 -34.92 17.46 35.35
C PRO A 74 -36.30 17.79 35.95
N SER A 75 -37.05 18.66 35.27
CA SER A 75 -38.45 18.97 35.60
C SER A 75 -39.37 17.76 35.37
N PRO A 76 -40.40 17.56 36.22
CA PRO A 76 -41.34 16.46 36.08
C PRO A 76 -42.29 16.68 34.89
N ALA A 77 -42.41 15.67 34.03
CA ALA A 77 -43.39 15.62 32.96
C ALA A 77 -44.81 15.38 33.52
N PRO A 78 -45.85 16.03 32.97
CA PRO A 78 -47.23 15.81 33.38
C PRO A 78 -47.78 14.47 32.85
N ALA A 79 -48.64 13.88 33.67
CA ALA A 79 -49.26 12.58 33.47
C ALA A 79 -50.48 12.62 32.54
N SER A 80 -50.60 11.56 31.72
CA SER A 80 -51.85 10.91 31.25
C SER A 80 -52.72 11.68 30.20
N PRO A 81 -53.64 11.01 29.45
CA PRO A 81 -54.14 9.65 29.60
C PRO A 81 -54.28 8.77 28.33
N THR A 82 -54.37 7.48 28.62
CA THR A 82 -55.04 6.35 27.95
C THR A 82 -56.10 6.70 26.89
N ARG A 83 -55.99 6.09 25.69
CA ARG A 83 -57.18 5.72 24.89
C ARG A 83 -56.96 4.43 24.11
N SER A 84 -57.87 3.50 24.37
CA SER A 84 -58.11 2.19 23.76
C SER A 84 -58.69 2.31 22.34
N GLY A 85 -58.43 1.32 21.49
CA GLY A 85 -59.21 1.08 20.27
C GLY A 85 -58.49 0.30 19.16
N PRO A 86 -59.01 -0.85 18.70
CA PRO A 86 -58.36 -1.72 17.72
C PRO A 86 -58.81 -1.42 16.28
N ARG A 87 -57.92 -1.62 15.30
CA ARG A 87 -58.33 -1.80 13.89
C ARG A 87 -57.35 -2.67 13.12
N THR A 88 -57.76 -3.91 12.92
CA THR A 88 -57.48 -4.78 11.76
C THR A 88 -57.57 -4.02 10.44
N ILE A 89 -56.67 -4.34 9.49
CA ILE A 89 -56.95 -4.59 8.05
C ILE A 89 -55.62 -4.92 7.35
N GLY A 90 -55.62 -5.99 6.54
CA GLY A 90 -54.90 -5.93 5.25
C GLY A 90 -53.58 -6.67 5.09
N ARG A 91 -53.52 -7.96 5.47
CA ARG A 91 -52.56 -8.91 4.90
C ARG A 91 -52.97 -9.14 3.44
N THR A 92 -52.18 -8.69 2.46
CA THR A 92 -52.29 -9.15 1.07
C THR A 92 -50.97 -9.77 0.64
N SER A 93 -51.00 -11.08 0.53
CA SER A 93 -50.04 -11.92 -0.15
C SER A 93 -50.20 -11.72 -1.66
N TYR A 94 -49.24 -11.08 -2.31
CA TYR A 94 -49.13 -11.14 -3.77
C TYR A 94 -48.15 -12.24 -4.14
N GLU A 95 -48.67 -13.47 -4.17
CA GLU A 95 -48.10 -14.54 -4.99
C GLU A 95 -48.24 -14.11 -6.46
N SER A 96 -47.11 -13.78 -7.10
CA SER A 96 -47.02 -13.87 -8.56
C SER A 96 -45.96 -14.90 -8.93
N ARG A 97 -46.47 -16.07 -9.28
CA ARG A 97 -45.80 -17.08 -10.09
C ARG A 97 -45.43 -16.45 -11.43
N ALA A 98 -44.14 -16.16 -11.64
CA ALA A 98 -43.55 -16.16 -12.97
C ALA A 98 -42.46 -17.23 -12.98
N LYS A 99 -42.89 -18.46 -13.28
CA LYS A 99 -42.04 -19.63 -13.48
C LYS A 99 -41.33 -19.46 -14.83
N TYR A 100 -40.28 -18.64 -14.87
CA TYR A 100 -39.37 -18.58 -16.02
C TYR A 100 -38.59 -19.90 -16.07
N ARG A 101 -39.04 -20.82 -16.92
CA ARG A 101 -38.23 -21.95 -17.37
C ARG A 101 -37.13 -21.37 -18.27
N GLU A 102 -35.91 -21.28 -17.75
CA GLU A 102 -34.73 -20.96 -18.55
C GLU A 102 -34.52 -22.04 -19.63
N PRO A 103 -34.46 -21.70 -20.93
CA PRO A 103 -34.24 -22.68 -22.00
C PRO A 103 -32.74 -23.04 -22.20
N PHE A 104 -31.83 -22.62 -21.32
CA PHE A 104 -30.39 -22.68 -21.57
C PHE A 104 -29.61 -23.69 -20.71
N GLY A 105 -30.28 -24.68 -20.13
CA GLY A 105 -29.65 -25.71 -19.28
C GLY A 105 -28.59 -26.58 -20.00
N HIS A 106 -28.60 -26.66 -21.33
CA HIS A 106 -27.58 -27.40 -22.10
C HIS A 106 -26.38 -26.56 -22.56
N SER A 107 -26.48 -25.23 -22.55
CA SER A 107 -25.42 -24.36 -23.10
C SER A 107 -24.21 -24.22 -22.17
N ARG A 108 -24.41 -24.23 -20.84
CA ARG A 108 -23.32 -24.00 -19.86
C ARG A 108 -22.29 -25.13 -19.84
N ASN A 109 -22.71 -26.38 -20.05
CA ASN A 109 -21.77 -27.51 -20.10
C ASN A 109 -20.89 -27.49 -21.35
N THR A 110 -21.44 -27.10 -22.50
CA THR A 110 -20.66 -26.92 -23.74
C THR A 110 -19.64 -25.79 -23.62
N PHE A 111 -19.99 -24.65 -23.02
CA PHE A 111 -19.03 -23.56 -22.84
C PHE A 111 -17.93 -23.89 -21.82
N ALA A 112 -18.26 -24.62 -20.75
CA ALA A 112 -17.28 -25.07 -19.77
C ALA A 112 -16.27 -26.07 -20.38
N ALA A 113 -16.75 -27.04 -21.17
CA ALA A 113 -15.89 -28.01 -21.85
C ALA A 113 -14.94 -27.34 -22.87
N LEU A 114 -15.45 -26.36 -23.63
CA LEU A 114 -14.65 -25.61 -24.59
C LEU A 114 -13.56 -24.77 -23.88
N GLY A 115 -13.89 -24.16 -22.74
CA GLY A 115 -12.93 -23.40 -21.93
C GLY A 115 -11.79 -24.26 -21.39
N ILE A 116 -12.09 -25.47 -20.89
CA ILE A 116 -11.08 -26.41 -20.39
C ILE A 116 -10.16 -26.88 -21.53
N ALA A 117 -10.72 -27.18 -22.71
CA ALA A 117 -9.95 -27.57 -23.88
C ALA A 117 -8.98 -26.48 -24.34
N CYS A 118 -9.42 -25.21 -24.36
CA CYS A 118 -8.55 -24.08 -24.69
C CYS A 118 -7.41 -23.91 -23.69
N ILE A 119 -7.67 -24.04 -22.39
CA ILE A 119 -6.64 -23.93 -21.35
C ILE A 119 -5.61 -25.06 -21.47
N ALA A 120 -6.07 -26.29 -21.74
CA ALA A 120 -5.18 -27.44 -21.94
C ALA A 120 -4.25 -27.24 -23.15
N LEU A 121 -4.77 -26.74 -24.28
CA LEU A 121 -3.98 -26.47 -25.47
C LEU A 121 -2.92 -25.37 -25.24
N VAL A 122 -3.29 -24.30 -24.52
CA VAL A 122 -2.34 -23.23 -24.15
C VAL A 122 -1.26 -23.77 -23.21
N GLY A 123 -1.63 -24.62 -22.24
CA GLY A 123 -0.68 -25.26 -21.32
C GLY A 123 0.37 -26.11 -22.02
N VAL A 124 -0.04 -26.93 -23.00
CA VAL A 124 0.88 -27.80 -23.76
C VAL A 124 1.81 -26.99 -24.67
N GLY A 125 1.29 -25.95 -25.35
CA GLY A 125 2.12 -25.07 -26.18
C GLY A 125 3.15 -24.27 -25.37
N SER A 126 2.74 -23.76 -24.21
CA SER A 126 3.61 -22.98 -23.32
C SER A 126 4.74 -23.82 -22.71
N GLY A 127 4.43 -25.07 -22.35
CA GLY A 127 5.43 -26.00 -21.81
C GLY A 127 6.54 -26.32 -22.81
N SER A 128 6.18 -26.57 -24.08
CA SER A 128 7.17 -26.85 -25.14
C SER A 128 8.11 -25.67 -25.36
N TRP A 129 7.59 -24.44 -25.37
CA TRP A 129 8.40 -23.23 -25.53
C TRP A 129 9.36 -23.01 -24.35
N TYR A 130 8.89 -23.28 -23.13
CA TYR A 130 9.70 -23.15 -21.91
C TYR A 130 10.88 -24.14 -21.86
N PHE A 131 10.66 -25.41 -22.26
CA PHE A 131 11.74 -26.40 -22.32
C PHE A 131 12.79 -26.10 -23.40
N ASP A 132 12.40 -25.46 -24.51
CA ASP A 132 13.33 -25.05 -25.56
C ASP A 132 14.24 -23.90 -25.10
N GLN A 133 13.69 -22.92 -24.36
CA GLN A 133 14.46 -21.85 -23.72
C GLN A 133 15.51 -22.40 -22.73
N ILE A 134 15.16 -23.40 -21.93
CA ILE A 134 16.11 -24.04 -20.98
C ILE A 134 17.24 -24.75 -21.73
N ARG A 135 16.96 -25.41 -22.87
CA ARG A 135 18.01 -26.03 -23.69
C ARG A 135 18.98 -25.02 -24.30
N VAL A 136 18.48 -23.85 -24.73
CA VAL A 136 19.33 -22.77 -25.27
C VAL A 136 20.25 -22.20 -24.18
N LEU A 137 19.73 -22.01 -22.96
CA LEU A 137 20.53 -21.55 -21.81
C LEU A 137 21.57 -22.58 -21.36
N GLY A 138 21.23 -23.89 -21.40
CA GLY A 138 22.18 -24.97 -21.08
C GLY A 138 23.34 -25.11 -22.08
N ARG A 139 23.15 -24.73 -23.35
CA ARG A 139 24.24 -24.71 -24.35
C ARG A 139 25.13 -23.47 -24.21
N ALA A 140 24.56 -22.33 -23.80
CA ALA A 140 25.34 -21.12 -23.55
C ALA A 140 26.25 -21.23 -22.31
N ALA A 141 25.86 -22.03 -21.30
CA ALA A 141 26.65 -22.25 -20.09
C ALA A 141 27.85 -23.18 -20.27
N ASN A 142 27.86 -24.02 -21.32
CA ASN A 142 28.89 -25.05 -21.55
C ASN A 142 29.79 -24.77 -22.78
N GLY A 143 29.79 -23.55 -23.31
CA GLY A 143 30.72 -23.13 -24.36
C GLY A 143 32.13 -22.85 -23.80
N PRO A 144 33.22 -23.37 -24.42
CA PRO A 144 34.56 -23.32 -23.85
C PRO A 144 35.13 -21.90 -23.81
N GLY A 145 35.44 -21.44 -22.58
CA GLY A 145 36.20 -20.23 -22.33
C GLY A 145 37.58 -20.28 -22.97
N SER A 146 37.81 -19.42 -23.97
CA SER A 146 39.11 -19.27 -24.62
C SER A 146 39.35 -17.85 -25.14
N VAL A 147 38.92 -16.82 -24.40
CA VAL A 147 39.31 -15.42 -24.71
C VAL A 147 39.49 -14.61 -23.43
N SER A 148 40.44 -14.98 -22.56
CA SER A 148 40.92 -14.07 -21.50
C SER A 148 42.25 -14.47 -20.84
N LYS A 149 43.20 -15.03 -21.60
CA LYS A 149 44.58 -15.28 -21.10
C LYS A 149 45.65 -14.39 -21.73
N LYS A 150 45.33 -13.61 -22.78
CA LYS A 150 46.33 -12.82 -23.52
C LYS A 150 46.53 -11.38 -23.03
N LYS A 151 45.77 -10.92 -22.03
CA LYS A 151 45.81 -9.52 -21.56
C LYS A 151 46.38 -9.35 -20.14
N GLN A 152 46.83 -10.44 -19.50
CA GLN A 152 47.35 -10.42 -18.13
C GLN A 152 48.87 -10.66 -18.05
N GLU A 153 49.52 -11.13 -19.12
CA GLU A 153 50.99 -11.27 -19.18
C GLU A 153 51.72 -10.00 -19.65
N GLU A 154 51.03 -9.05 -20.28
CA GLU A 154 51.66 -7.83 -20.80
C GLU A 154 51.82 -6.70 -19.75
N LEU A 155 51.22 -6.87 -18.56
CA LEU A 155 51.32 -5.93 -17.44
C LEU A 155 52.37 -6.34 -16.38
N ALA A 156 53.04 -7.49 -16.56
CA ALA A 156 53.96 -8.03 -15.55
C ALA A 156 55.45 -7.67 -15.77
N ASN A 157 55.84 -7.06 -16.89
CA ASN A 157 57.26 -6.82 -17.23
C ASN A 157 57.57 -5.39 -17.66
N GLY A 158 57.28 -4.42 -16.79
CA GLY A 158 57.72 -3.02 -16.93
C GLY A 158 58.63 -2.59 -15.78
N LYS A 159 59.95 -2.74 -15.94
CA LYS A 159 60.98 -2.31 -14.98
C LYS A 159 61.38 -0.86 -15.31
N VAL A 160 61.14 0.10 -14.40
CA VAL A 160 61.60 1.51 -14.53
C VAL A 160 62.27 1.96 -13.22
N PRO A 161 63.44 2.62 -13.25
CA PRO A 161 64.18 3.01 -12.05
C PRO A 161 63.85 4.44 -11.55
N GLY A 162 63.68 4.56 -10.22
CA GLY A 162 64.14 5.63 -9.32
C GLY A 162 63.89 7.12 -9.61
N LYS A 163 63.05 7.77 -8.77
CA LYS A 163 63.19 9.18 -8.35
C LYS A 163 62.61 9.41 -6.92
N PRO A 164 63.14 10.38 -6.13
CA PRO A 164 62.94 10.49 -4.67
C PRO A 164 61.58 11.07 -4.21
N PRO A 165 61.26 10.97 -2.89
CA PRO A 165 59.90 11.13 -2.37
C PRO A 165 59.49 12.60 -2.21
N ALA A 166 58.23 12.88 -2.57
CA ALA A 166 57.50 14.11 -2.28
C ALA A 166 56.33 13.79 -1.30
N PRO A 167 55.80 14.80 -0.58
CA PRO A 167 55.17 14.68 0.74
C PRO A 167 53.77 14.03 0.72
N PRO A 168 53.21 13.61 1.88
CA PRO A 168 52.04 12.73 1.92
C PRO A 168 50.80 13.40 1.33
N SER A 169 50.43 13.00 0.11
CA SER A 169 49.09 13.20 -0.40
C SER A 169 48.12 12.29 0.33
N LEU A 170 47.07 12.89 0.90
CA LEU A 170 45.87 12.20 1.36
C LEU A 170 45.40 11.26 0.26
N THR A 171 45.60 9.96 0.50
CA THR A 171 45.21 8.91 -0.42
C THR A 171 43.69 8.85 -0.42
N ILE A 172 43.07 9.42 -1.45
CA ILE A 172 41.69 9.09 -1.81
C ILE A 172 41.75 7.63 -2.26
N THR A 173 41.41 6.72 -1.36
CA THR A 173 41.35 5.28 -1.62
C THR A 173 40.44 5.05 -2.82
N LYS A 174 41.04 4.59 -3.93
CA LYS A 174 40.30 4.09 -5.09
C LYS A 174 39.29 3.05 -4.58
N PRO A 175 37.98 3.18 -4.85
CA PRO A 175 37.02 2.20 -4.37
C PRO A 175 37.39 0.85 -5.00
N GLU A 176 37.85 -0.09 -4.17
CA GLU A 176 37.90 -1.51 -4.50
C GLU A 176 36.45 -1.92 -4.79
N LEU A 177 36.11 -1.99 -6.08
CA LEU A 177 34.96 -2.77 -6.52
C LEU A 177 35.28 -4.22 -6.19
N ASP A 178 34.48 -4.84 -5.32
CA ASP A 178 34.47 -6.29 -5.18
C ASP A 178 34.37 -6.89 -6.59
N GLY A 179 35.13 -7.94 -6.89
CA GLY A 179 35.37 -8.49 -8.24
C GLY A 179 34.13 -8.84 -9.10
N ASP A 180 32.93 -8.69 -8.55
CA ASP A 180 31.62 -8.85 -9.19
C ASP A 180 30.96 -7.54 -9.66
N GLY A 181 31.59 -6.38 -9.45
CA GLY A 181 31.01 -5.07 -9.81
C GLY A 181 29.87 -4.62 -8.87
N ARG A 182 29.79 -5.18 -7.66
CA ARG A 182 28.75 -4.88 -6.67
C ARG A 182 29.29 -3.95 -5.59
N THR A 183 28.42 -3.12 -5.02
CA THR A 183 28.80 -2.17 -3.98
C THR A 183 28.00 -2.40 -2.72
N THR A 184 28.67 -2.73 -1.62
CA THR A 184 28.02 -2.98 -0.32
C THR A 184 27.75 -1.67 0.41
N VAL A 185 26.51 -1.47 0.84
CA VAL A 185 26.04 -0.28 1.55
C VAL A 185 26.64 -0.23 2.99
N PRO A 186 26.98 0.95 3.55
CA PRO A 186 26.89 2.30 2.99
C PRO A 186 28.16 2.67 2.21
N ARG A 187 28.12 2.48 0.89
CA ARG A 187 29.15 2.97 -0.04
C ARG A 187 28.46 3.68 -1.19
N THR A 188 29.21 4.53 -1.88
CA THR A 188 28.75 5.26 -3.05
C THR A 188 29.39 4.68 -4.32
N VAL A 189 28.72 4.89 -5.45
CA VAL A 189 29.16 4.51 -6.79
C VAL A 189 29.14 5.75 -7.68
N LYS A 190 30.22 5.97 -8.42
CA LYS A 190 30.29 7.03 -9.43
C LYS A 190 29.76 6.53 -10.77
N ILE A 191 28.82 7.27 -11.34
CA ILE A 191 28.08 6.97 -12.57
C ILE A 191 28.16 8.19 -13.48
N GLY A 192 29.10 8.17 -14.43
CA GLY A 192 29.41 9.37 -15.22
C GLY A 192 29.81 10.53 -14.30
N HIS A 193 28.95 11.53 -14.20
CA HIS A 193 29.13 12.71 -13.35
C HIS A 193 28.33 12.66 -12.03
N LEU A 194 27.54 11.62 -11.80
CA LEU A 194 26.74 11.48 -10.57
C LEU A 194 27.43 10.51 -9.61
N ILE A 195 27.45 10.82 -8.32
CA ILE A 195 27.75 9.88 -7.25
C ILE A 195 26.44 9.47 -6.60
N VAL A 196 26.15 8.17 -6.61
CA VAL A 196 24.93 7.61 -6.04
C VAL A 196 25.28 6.70 -4.87
N GLY A 197 24.57 6.82 -3.75
CA GLY A 197 24.69 5.87 -2.65
C GLY A 197 23.39 5.70 -1.89
N VAL A 198 23.20 4.52 -1.29
CA VAL A 198 22.10 4.27 -0.36
C VAL A 198 22.53 4.81 1.01
N SER A 199 21.90 5.90 1.47
CA SER A 199 22.28 6.55 2.74
C SER A 199 21.52 6.01 3.93
N HIS A 200 20.29 5.51 3.72
CA HIS A 200 19.45 4.98 4.78
C HIS A 200 18.51 3.91 4.22
N GLY A 201 18.17 2.93 5.06
CA GLY A 201 17.18 1.91 4.76
C GLY A 201 16.33 1.62 5.99
N SER A 202 15.01 1.60 5.82
CA SER A 202 14.09 1.29 6.92
C SER A 202 12.97 0.36 6.49
N ILE A 203 12.52 -0.47 7.44
CA ILE A 203 11.38 -1.37 7.26
C ILE A 203 10.33 -1.06 8.31
N GLY A 204 9.11 -0.78 7.87
CA GLY A 204 7.98 -0.55 8.77
C GLY A 204 6.86 0.25 8.12
N PRO A 205 5.95 0.82 8.92
CA PRO A 205 4.86 1.63 8.40
C PRO A 205 5.42 2.93 7.79
N LEU A 206 4.94 3.26 6.59
CA LEU A 206 5.25 4.52 5.94
C LEU A 206 4.04 5.45 6.07
N SER A 207 4.19 6.53 6.82
CA SER A 207 3.18 7.59 6.93
C SER A 207 3.25 8.46 5.69
N LEU A 208 2.28 8.30 4.79
CA LEU A 208 2.15 9.15 3.60
C LEU A 208 1.28 10.39 3.92
N PRO A 209 1.60 11.56 3.36
CA PRO A 209 0.80 12.78 3.52
C PRO A 209 -0.70 12.62 3.20
N SER A 210 -1.08 11.73 2.28
CA SER A 210 -2.50 11.44 1.99
C SER A 210 -3.26 10.75 3.13
N GLY A 211 -2.59 10.39 4.23
CA GLY A 211 -3.19 9.63 5.34
C GLY A 211 -3.36 8.14 5.04
N LYS A 212 -2.89 7.65 3.88
CA LYS A 212 -2.80 6.22 3.62
C LYS A 212 -1.61 5.63 4.36
N THR A 213 -1.88 4.93 5.43
CA THR A 213 -0.89 4.09 6.10
C THR A 213 -0.97 2.69 5.51
N ALA A 214 0.07 2.24 4.83
CA ALA A 214 0.25 0.80 4.63
C ALA A 214 1.27 0.29 5.64
N GLU A 215 0.95 -0.87 6.21
CA GLU A 215 1.53 -1.26 7.49
C GLU A 215 3.01 -1.62 7.40
N GLN A 216 3.50 -2.08 6.22
CA GLN A 216 4.86 -2.60 6.09
C GLN A 216 5.46 -2.34 4.69
N TYR A 217 6.33 -1.34 4.59
CA TYR A 217 7.18 -1.09 3.42
C TYR A 217 8.66 -1.21 3.78
N LEU A 218 9.48 -1.46 2.75
CA LEU A 218 10.92 -1.19 2.77
C LEU A 218 11.15 0.15 2.06
N VAL A 219 11.77 1.09 2.75
CA VAL A 219 12.07 2.44 2.23
C VAL A 219 13.59 2.60 2.18
N LEU A 220 14.11 2.90 1.00
CA LEU A 220 15.53 3.16 0.78
C LEU A 220 15.71 4.62 0.38
N THR A 221 16.52 5.36 1.14
CA THR A 221 16.89 6.74 0.83
C THR A 221 18.21 6.74 0.08
N LEU A 222 18.21 7.36 -1.10
CA LEU A 222 19.37 7.51 -1.96
C LEU A 222 19.88 8.94 -1.88
N ARG A 223 21.20 9.11 -1.90
CA ARG A 223 21.86 10.39 -2.11
C ARG A 223 22.51 10.39 -3.48
N VAL A 224 22.20 11.41 -4.27
CA VAL A 224 22.71 11.58 -5.64
C VAL A 224 23.39 12.93 -5.74
N THR A 225 24.71 12.93 -5.79
CA THR A 225 25.54 14.13 -5.88
C THR A 225 26.02 14.32 -7.32
N ASN A 226 25.78 15.50 -7.90
CA ASN A 226 26.39 15.84 -9.20
C ASN A 226 27.79 16.40 -8.97
N GLU A 227 28.83 15.74 -9.45
CA GLU A 227 30.23 16.21 -9.36
C GLU A 227 30.70 17.02 -10.57
N SER A 228 29.85 17.20 -11.58
CA SER A 228 30.22 18.03 -12.74
C SER A 228 30.02 19.52 -12.47
N GLU A 229 30.73 20.34 -13.24
CA GLU A 229 30.57 21.80 -13.27
C GLU A 229 29.30 22.26 -13.99
N ALA A 230 28.54 21.33 -14.60
CA ALA A 230 27.31 21.61 -15.34
C ALA A 230 26.10 20.89 -14.72
N PRO A 231 24.87 21.40 -14.89
CA PRO A 231 23.68 20.68 -14.46
C PRO A 231 23.57 19.32 -15.15
N SER A 232 23.40 18.25 -14.38
CA SER A 232 23.29 16.89 -14.90
C SER A 232 21.83 16.44 -14.96
N PRO A 233 21.33 15.94 -16.11
CA PRO A 233 19.96 15.45 -16.20
C PRO A 233 19.80 14.21 -15.31
N TYR A 234 18.81 14.23 -14.42
CA TYR A 234 18.55 13.13 -13.51
C TYR A 234 17.07 12.82 -13.43
N LYS A 235 16.71 11.56 -13.66
CA LYS A 235 15.35 11.08 -13.47
C LYS A 235 15.37 10.20 -12.23
N GLY A 236 14.78 10.71 -11.14
CA GLY A 236 14.71 9.98 -9.89
C GLY A 236 13.98 8.65 -10.00
N TRP A 237 14.20 7.79 -9.02
CA TRP A 237 13.59 6.46 -8.92
C TRP A 237 12.31 6.44 -8.08
N ILE A 238 11.90 7.57 -7.48
CA ILE A 238 10.67 7.70 -6.68
C ILE A 238 9.38 7.35 -7.43
N ASP A 239 9.37 7.53 -8.74
CA ASP A 239 8.24 7.15 -9.60
C ASP A 239 8.23 5.65 -9.96
N GLY A 240 9.08 4.85 -9.31
CA GLY A 240 9.14 3.40 -9.47
C GLY A 240 9.66 2.93 -10.83
N ARG A 241 10.31 3.80 -11.61
CA ARG A 241 10.79 3.40 -12.93
C ARG A 241 12.09 2.61 -12.80
N ASN A 242 12.00 1.34 -13.15
CA ASN A 242 13.10 0.41 -13.44
C ASN A 242 14.03 0.03 -12.27
N ALA A 243 13.91 0.64 -11.08
CA ALA A 243 14.56 0.08 -9.90
C ALA A 243 14.03 -1.32 -9.63
N VAL A 244 14.90 -2.28 -9.32
CA VAL A 244 14.49 -3.65 -8.98
C VAL A 244 15.23 -4.07 -7.73
N LEU A 245 14.50 -4.55 -6.74
CA LEU A 245 15.09 -5.16 -5.56
C LEU A 245 15.02 -6.67 -5.71
N ARG A 246 16.08 -7.38 -5.33
CA ARG A 246 16.14 -8.84 -5.34
C ARG A 246 16.58 -9.37 -4.00
N ASP A 247 16.09 -10.53 -3.64
CA ASP A 247 16.70 -11.31 -2.57
C ASP A 247 17.72 -12.32 -3.15
N LYS A 248 18.43 -12.99 -2.25
CA LYS A 248 19.38 -14.07 -2.60
C LYS A 248 18.72 -15.28 -3.28
N PHE A 249 17.40 -15.43 -3.23
CA PHE A 249 16.66 -16.49 -3.92
C PHE A 249 16.28 -16.08 -5.35
N GLY A 250 16.57 -14.84 -5.74
CA GLY A 250 16.24 -14.29 -7.05
C GLY A 250 14.80 -13.78 -7.16
N ASN A 251 14.05 -13.73 -6.05
CA ASN A 251 12.73 -13.12 -6.02
C ASN A 251 12.87 -11.63 -6.30
N ARG A 252 12.04 -11.09 -7.18
CA ARG A 252 12.08 -9.68 -7.59
C ARG A 252 10.95 -8.90 -6.94
N TYR A 253 11.28 -7.75 -6.40
CA TYR A 253 10.34 -6.80 -5.83
C TYR A 253 10.37 -5.53 -6.68
N ASN A 254 9.21 -5.16 -7.18
CA ASN A 254 9.03 -3.93 -7.94
C ASN A 254 8.80 -2.77 -6.98
N PRO A 255 9.27 -1.57 -7.31
CA PRO A 255 9.07 -0.39 -6.49
C PRO A 255 7.60 0.02 -6.51
N THR A 256 7.11 0.46 -5.37
CA THR A 256 5.77 1.03 -5.20
C THR A 256 5.83 2.51 -5.59
N PRO A 257 5.17 2.93 -6.68
CA PRO A 257 5.19 4.33 -7.08
C PRO A 257 4.44 5.18 -6.05
N LEU A 258 5.07 6.25 -5.59
CA LEU A 258 4.42 7.24 -4.74
C LEU A 258 3.71 8.27 -5.60
N ARG A 259 2.53 8.71 -5.14
CA ARG A 259 1.85 9.85 -5.76
C ARG A 259 2.68 11.12 -5.52
N PRO A 260 2.62 12.13 -6.41
CA PRO A 260 3.28 13.41 -6.18
C PRO A 260 2.95 14.02 -4.81
N ASP A 261 1.67 13.96 -4.41
CA ASP A 261 1.20 14.47 -3.11
C ASP A 261 1.68 13.65 -1.91
N ASP A 262 2.11 12.41 -2.14
CA ASP A 262 2.57 11.47 -1.11
C ASP A 262 4.10 11.48 -0.92
N ARG A 263 4.82 12.33 -1.66
CA ARG A 263 6.27 12.42 -1.57
C ARG A 263 6.68 13.09 -0.26
N PRO A 264 7.62 12.50 0.52
CA PRO A 264 8.15 13.16 1.71
C PRO A 264 8.82 14.48 1.36
N SER A 265 8.74 15.45 2.27
CA SER A 265 9.42 16.74 2.10
C SER A 265 10.94 16.55 1.96
N GLY A 266 11.55 17.29 1.03
CA GLY A 266 12.97 17.21 0.74
C GLY A 266 13.38 16.06 -0.19
N CYS A 267 12.43 15.26 -0.69
CA CYS A 267 12.70 14.34 -1.79
C CYS A 267 12.88 15.09 -3.11
N TYR A 268 13.57 14.45 -4.05
CA TYR A 268 13.84 15.00 -5.36
C TYR A 268 12.57 15.10 -6.20
N ASP A 269 12.19 16.32 -6.57
CA ASP A 269 10.94 16.58 -7.30
C ASP A 269 11.05 16.39 -8.83
N GLY A 270 12.26 16.15 -9.35
CA GLY A 270 12.54 16.00 -10.77
C GLY A 270 13.41 17.14 -11.35
N GLY A 271 13.97 16.93 -12.54
CA GLY A 271 14.72 17.95 -13.30
C GLY A 271 16.20 17.61 -13.53
N PRO A 272 17.07 18.61 -13.73
CA PRO A 272 18.52 18.43 -13.63
C PRO A 272 19.01 18.70 -12.20
N ILE A 273 20.07 18.02 -11.75
CA ILE A 273 20.76 18.32 -10.50
C ILE A 273 21.85 19.36 -10.80
N ALA A 274 21.85 20.47 -10.08
CA ALA A 274 22.86 21.53 -10.23
C ALA A 274 24.29 21.03 -9.91
N PRO A 275 25.34 21.70 -10.40
CA PRO A 275 26.73 21.38 -10.09
C PRO A 275 27.00 21.29 -8.59
N HIS A 276 27.71 20.25 -8.16
CA HIS A 276 28.13 20.02 -6.77
C HIS A 276 26.98 19.93 -5.74
N VAL A 277 25.73 19.78 -6.20
CA VAL A 277 24.54 19.63 -5.35
C VAL A 277 24.20 18.16 -5.16
N THR A 278 23.75 17.82 -3.94
CA THR A 278 23.24 16.50 -3.60
C THR A 278 21.71 16.52 -3.53
N ALA A 279 21.07 15.74 -4.40
CA ALA A 279 19.65 15.44 -4.31
C ALA A 279 19.41 14.22 -3.40
N THR A 280 18.31 14.25 -2.66
CA THR A 280 17.84 13.09 -1.88
C THR A 280 16.69 12.46 -2.64
N ASP A 281 16.81 11.18 -2.96
CA ASP A 281 15.78 10.41 -3.66
C ASP A 281 15.32 9.24 -2.78
N LEU A 282 14.18 8.65 -3.11
CA LEU A 282 13.53 7.66 -2.27
C LEU A 282 12.93 6.56 -3.12
N VAL A 283 13.19 5.31 -2.76
CA VAL A 283 12.64 4.13 -3.41
C VAL A 283 11.89 3.30 -2.38
N VAL A 284 10.63 3.03 -2.64
CA VAL A 284 9.75 2.25 -1.76
C VAL A 284 9.48 0.91 -2.40
N PHE A 285 9.54 -0.16 -1.61
CA PHE A 285 9.12 -1.50 -2.00
C PHE A 285 8.13 -2.03 -0.96
N GLU A 286 7.19 -2.87 -1.40
CA GLU A 286 6.48 -3.73 -0.45
C GLU A 286 7.49 -4.53 0.37
N LYS A 287 7.20 -4.74 1.66
CA LYS A 287 8.13 -5.45 2.55
C LYS A 287 8.45 -6.84 1.96
N PRO A 288 9.73 -7.14 1.68
CA PRO A 288 10.09 -8.43 1.13
C PRO A 288 9.80 -9.54 2.14
N ALA A 289 9.30 -10.68 1.64
CA ALA A 289 9.04 -11.88 2.43
C ALA A 289 10.36 -12.57 2.81
N MET A 290 11.08 -11.99 3.77
CA MET A 290 12.40 -12.48 4.14
C MET A 290 12.32 -13.65 5.13
N ALA A 291 13.25 -14.58 4.96
CA ALA A 291 13.43 -15.71 5.86
C ALA A 291 14.09 -15.24 7.17
N GLN A 292 13.26 -14.96 8.17
CA GLN A 292 13.62 -14.74 9.58
C GLN A 292 14.36 -13.42 9.92
N PRO A 293 13.70 -12.47 10.61
CA PRO A 293 14.37 -11.28 11.15
C PRO A 293 15.40 -11.59 12.26
N TYR A 294 15.47 -12.85 12.72
CA TYR A 294 16.37 -13.34 13.78
C TYR A 294 17.46 -14.29 13.29
N GLY A 295 17.61 -14.48 11.96
CA GLY A 295 18.75 -15.21 11.43
C GLY A 295 20.07 -14.53 11.79
N ARG A 296 21.18 -15.27 11.83
CA ARG A 296 22.52 -14.68 12.03
C ARG A 296 22.69 -13.50 11.07
N ALA A 297 23.08 -12.35 11.61
CA ALA A 297 23.16 -11.09 10.88
C ALA A 297 24.07 -11.17 9.65
N ASP A 298 25.10 -12.01 9.71
CA ASP A 298 26.08 -12.22 8.65
C ASP A 298 25.73 -13.36 7.68
N ALA A 299 24.54 -13.96 7.82
CA ALA A 299 24.13 -14.98 6.88
C ALA A 299 23.88 -14.31 5.51
N PRO A 300 24.48 -14.80 4.41
CA PRO A 300 24.20 -14.30 3.04
C PRO A 300 22.73 -14.48 2.66
N ALA A 301 21.97 -15.18 3.50
CA ALA A 301 20.53 -15.28 3.42
C ALA A 301 19.77 -13.97 3.60
N ASN A 302 20.40 -12.99 4.23
CA ASN A 302 19.78 -11.76 4.71
C ASN A 302 20.28 -10.52 3.94
N GLU A 303 20.78 -10.72 2.73
CA GLU A 303 21.20 -9.63 1.84
C GLU A 303 20.11 -9.37 0.79
N LEU A 304 19.86 -8.09 0.54
CA LEU A 304 19.06 -7.63 -0.59
C LEU A 304 19.96 -7.00 -1.64
N GLU A 305 19.65 -7.19 -2.91
CA GLU A 305 20.34 -6.55 -4.03
C GLU A 305 19.42 -5.51 -4.67
N LEU A 306 19.84 -4.25 -4.68
CA LEU A 306 19.13 -3.18 -5.35
C LEU A 306 19.81 -2.89 -6.69
N ASP A 307 19.11 -3.20 -7.78
CA ASP A 307 19.45 -2.80 -9.14
C ASP A 307 18.87 -1.39 -9.41
N LEU A 308 19.73 -0.40 -9.65
CA LEU A 308 19.37 0.95 -10.07
C LEU A 308 19.86 1.17 -11.52
N PRO A 309 18.98 1.09 -12.53
CA PRO A 309 19.37 1.38 -13.90
C PRO A 309 19.43 2.88 -14.14
N LEU A 310 20.50 3.31 -14.80
CA LEU A 310 20.69 4.65 -15.31
C LEU A 310 21.23 4.57 -16.75
N GLY A 311 20.36 4.84 -17.73
CA GLY A 311 20.69 4.66 -19.14
C GLY A 311 20.85 3.17 -19.51
N SER A 312 22.00 2.82 -20.10
CA SER A 312 22.35 1.43 -20.48
C SER A 312 23.03 0.62 -19.36
N SER A 313 23.40 1.29 -18.26
CA SER A 313 24.10 0.67 -17.13
C SER A 313 23.14 0.38 -15.99
N ALA A 314 23.31 -0.75 -15.31
CA ALA A 314 22.62 -1.11 -14.08
C ALA A 314 23.62 -1.21 -12.93
N PHE A 315 23.34 -0.51 -11.85
CA PHE A 315 24.21 -0.47 -10.67
C PHE A 315 23.61 -1.31 -9.56
N ARG A 316 24.45 -2.10 -8.91
CA ARG A 316 24.00 -3.09 -7.93
C ARG A 316 24.53 -2.74 -6.55
N PHE A 317 23.60 -2.44 -5.64
CA PHE A 317 23.90 -2.27 -4.24
C PHE A 317 23.54 -3.53 -3.47
N ARG A 318 24.50 -4.07 -2.71
CA ARG A 318 24.21 -5.09 -1.68
C ARG A 318 23.82 -4.37 -0.40
N ILE A 319 22.65 -4.70 0.12
CA ILE A 319 22.06 -4.11 1.31
C ILE A 319 21.99 -5.20 2.38
N PRO A 320 22.96 -5.24 3.31
CA PRO A 320 22.91 -6.16 4.43
C PRO A 320 21.70 -5.86 5.31
N TRP A 321 21.10 -6.91 5.90
CA TRP A 321 19.98 -6.75 6.83
C TRP A 321 20.26 -5.76 7.98
N MET A 322 21.48 -5.76 8.50
CA MET A 322 21.89 -4.85 9.57
C MET A 322 21.81 -3.37 9.20
N PHE A 323 21.82 -3.06 7.89
CA PHE A 323 21.64 -1.69 7.41
C PHE A 323 20.17 -1.23 7.49
N LEU A 324 19.22 -2.18 7.53
CA LEU A 324 17.80 -1.90 7.56
C LEU A 324 17.34 -1.69 8.99
N MET A 325 17.02 -0.44 9.32
CA MET A 325 16.45 -0.11 10.63
C MET A 325 14.97 -0.47 10.65
N GLN A 326 14.46 -0.99 11.77
CA GLN A 326 13.02 -1.00 11.96
C GLN A 326 12.56 0.44 12.11
N ALA A 327 11.69 0.89 11.20
CA ALA A 327 10.99 2.14 11.40
C ALA A 327 10.11 1.94 12.63
N MET A 328 10.52 2.54 13.74
CA MET A 328 9.62 2.68 14.87
C MET A 328 8.40 3.42 14.34
N PRO A 329 7.16 3.01 14.67
CA PRO A 329 6.01 3.82 14.36
C PRO A 329 6.31 5.20 14.92
N ASN A 330 6.52 6.16 14.02
CA ASN A 330 6.58 7.56 14.41
C ASN A 330 5.19 7.82 14.98
N PHE A 331 5.04 7.60 16.29
CA PHE A 331 4.11 8.35 17.08
C PHE A 331 4.59 9.77 16.87
N GLU A 332 3.99 10.41 15.89
CA GLU A 332 4.08 11.83 15.72
C GLU A 332 3.50 12.38 17.02
N ILE A 333 4.38 12.51 18.02
CA ILE A 333 4.16 13.32 19.20
C ILE A 333 4.15 14.71 18.61
N ARG A 334 3.01 15.08 18.03
CA ARG A 334 2.67 16.44 17.69
C ARG A 334 3.05 17.23 18.93
N PRO A 335 4.10 18.06 18.90
CA PRO A 335 4.61 18.65 20.12
C PRO A 335 3.46 19.40 20.78
N ALA A 336 3.09 18.99 21.99
CA ALA A 336 2.06 19.65 22.78
C ALA A 336 2.46 21.08 23.20
N ASN A 337 3.62 21.56 22.75
CA ASN A 337 4.21 22.84 23.09
C ASN A 337 4.28 23.77 21.88
N THR A 338 3.11 24.19 21.42
CA THR A 338 2.93 25.61 21.13
C THR A 338 1.63 25.96 21.83
N ALA A 339 1.72 26.48 23.06
CA ALA A 339 0.57 27.06 23.71
C ALA A 339 0.02 28.12 22.75
N PRO A 340 -1.18 27.94 22.18
CA PRO A 340 -1.82 29.03 21.48
C PRO A 340 -1.96 30.14 22.51
N GLN A 341 -1.51 31.36 22.19
CA GLN A 341 -2.09 32.51 22.86
C GLN A 341 -3.59 32.38 22.72
N PHE A 342 -4.28 32.15 23.84
CA PHE A 342 -5.74 32.08 23.90
C PHE A 342 -6.31 33.48 23.60
N GLY A 343 -6.34 33.84 22.33
CA GLY A 343 -7.50 34.53 21.81
C GLY A 343 -8.68 33.56 21.88
N PRO A 344 -9.92 34.05 22.08
CA PRO A 344 -11.09 33.20 21.92
C PRO A 344 -10.97 32.48 20.58
N ALA A 345 -11.11 31.15 20.58
CA ALA A 345 -11.07 30.36 19.36
C ALA A 345 -11.97 31.05 18.32
N PRO A 346 -11.46 31.39 17.13
CA PRO A 346 -12.33 31.94 16.09
C PRO A 346 -13.50 30.98 15.95
N ALA A 347 -14.73 31.51 16.05
CA ALA A 347 -15.92 30.70 15.97
C ALA A 347 -15.78 29.80 14.74
N PRO A 348 -16.00 28.47 14.86
CA PRO A 348 -15.85 27.57 13.73
C PRO A 348 -16.69 28.13 12.60
N SER A 349 -16.05 28.38 11.45
CA SER A 349 -16.75 28.82 10.26
C SER A 349 -17.91 27.85 10.02
N PRO A 350 -19.12 28.35 9.70
CA PRO A 350 -20.26 27.49 9.39
C PRO A 350 -19.83 26.40 8.40
N TYR A 351 -20.12 25.14 8.72
CA TYR A 351 -19.77 24.02 7.84
C TYR A 351 -20.44 24.23 6.47
N ASP A 352 -19.62 24.38 5.44
CA ASP A 352 -20.08 24.46 4.05
C ASP A 352 -20.03 23.06 3.42
N PRO A 353 -21.18 22.38 3.24
CA PRO A 353 -21.22 21.06 2.64
C PRO A 353 -20.75 21.06 1.17
N GLU A 354 -20.78 22.19 0.45
CA GLU A 354 -20.29 22.26 -0.93
C GLU A 354 -18.75 22.27 -1.03
N ALA A 355 -18.06 22.64 0.05
CA ALA A 355 -16.61 22.66 0.13
C ALA A 355 -16.02 21.28 0.50
N ASP A 356 -16.83 20.34 0.99
CA ASP A 356 -16.37 19.02 1.42
C ASP A 356 -16.07 18.11 0.21
N PRO A 357 -14.78 17.76 -0.05
CA PRO A 357 -14.40 16.98 -1.23
C PRO A 357 -14.97 15.56 -1.19
N ALA A 358 -15.11 14.97 0.00
CA ALA A 358 -15.64 13.62 0.14
C ALA A 358 -17.14 13.59 -0.19
N LEU A 359 -17.88 14.61 0.23
CA LEU A 359 -19.29 14.75 -0.08
C LEU A 359 -19.53 15.00 -1.57
N ARG A 360 -18.72 15.87 -2.20
CA ARG A 360 -18.77 16.12 -3.64
C ARG A 360 -18.52 14.85 -4.45
N ASP A 361 -17.51 14.07 -4.09
CA ASP A 361 -17.19 12.81 -4.76
C ASP A 361 -18.29 11.76 -4.60
N ALA A 362 -18.92 11.69 -3.42
CA ALA A 362 -20.04 10.81 -3.16
C ALA A 362 -21.27 11.18 -4.02
N VAL A 363 -21.61 12.47 -4.12
CA VAL A 363 -22.70 12.97 -4.98
C VAL A 363 -22.40 12.64 -6.45
N ARG A 364 -21.19 12.95 -6.93
CA ARG A 364 -20.75 12.69 -8.32
C ARG A 364 -20.78 11.21 -8.67
N ARG A 365 -20.36 10.34 -7.76
CA ARG A 365 -20.40 8.88 -7.97
C ARG A 365 -21.85 8.40 -8.08
N ALA A 366 -22.70 8.79 -7.14
CA ALA A 366 -24.12 8.41 -7.15
C ALA A 366 -24.85 8.92 -8.41
N TYR A 367 -24.52 10.11 -8.90
CA TYR A 367 -25.07 10.65 -10.14
C TYR A 367 -24.58 9.86 -11.37
N ARG A 368 -23.28 9.55 -11.48
CA ARG A 368 -22.73 8.73 -12.58
C ARG A 368 -23.32 7.32 -12.61
N ASP A 369 -23.53 6.71 -11.46
CA ASP A 369 -24.13 5.37 -11.38
C ASP A 369 -25.61 5.41 -11.78
N GLY A 370 -26.34 6.45 -11.33
CA GLY A 370 -27.73 6.67 -11.70
C GLY A 370 -27.92 6.93 -13.19
N THR A 371 -27.09 7.77 -13.80
CA THR A 371 -27.13 8.06 -15.25
C THR A 371 -26.83 6.83 -16.09
N LYS A 372 -25.82 6.02 -15.73
CA LYS A 372 -25.56 4.73 -16.39
C LYS A 372 -26.76 3.78 -16.34
N ALA A 373 -27.46 3.72 -15.20
CA ALA A 373 -28.65 2.89 -15.06
C ALA A 373 -29.79 3.38 -15.97
N ILE A 374 -29.98 4.70 -16.07
CA ILE A 374 -30.97 5.32 -16.97
C ILE A 374 -30.61 5.03 -18.44
N ASP A 375 -29.35 5.19 -18.83
CA ASP A 375 -28.89 4.92 -20.19
C ASP A 375 -29.04 3.44 -20.57
N HIS A 376 -28.76 2.53 -19.63
CA HIS A 376 -28.96 1.10 -19.82
C HIS A 376 -30.46 0.76 -19.99
N ALA A 377 -31.34 1.35 -19.18
CA ALA A 377 -32.78 1.15 -19.30
C ALA A 377 -33.35 1.73 -20.60
N ALA A 378 -32.79 2.85 -21.09
CA ALA A 378 -33.15 3.45 -22.36
C ALA A 378 -32.65 2.65 -23.58
N LYS A 379 -31.74 1.69 -23.38
CA LYS A 379 -31.15 0.87 -24.44
C LYS A 379 -32.20 -0.11 -24.96
N GLY A 380 -32.67 0.14 -26.19
CA GLY A 380 -33.74 -0.65 -26.83
C GLY A 380 -35.09 0.08 -26.90
N MET A 381 -35.20 1.27 -26.34
CA MET A 381 -36.33 2.16 -26.62
C MET A 381 -36.14 2.85 -27.98
N GLU A 382 -37.25 3.17 -28.65
CA GLU A 382 -37.23 4.03 -29.83
C GLU A 382 -36.52 5.37 -29.52
N THR A 383 -35.82 5.97 -30.48
CA THR A 383 -34.95 7.14 -30.25
C THR A 383 -35.66 8.31 -29.56
N ASN A 384 -36.93 8.58 -29.91
CA ASN A 384 -37.72 9.63 -29.29
C ASN A 384 -38.14 9.26 -27.86
N HIS A 385 -38.68 8.05 -27.68
CA HIS A 385 -39.06 7.51 -26.36
C HIS A 385 -37.87 7.44 -25.40
N GLY A 386 -36.70 6.97 -25.87
CA GLY A 386 -35.48 6.91 -25.07
C GLY A 386 -34.98 8.29 -24.65
N ARG A 387 -35.15 9.32 -25.49
CA ARG A 387 -34.80 10.71 -25.14
C ARG A 387 -35.74 11.28 -24.08
N GLU A 388 -37.04 11.05 -24.22
CA GLU A 388 -38.04 11.49 -23.23
C GLU A 388 -37.85 10.78 -21.89
N TYR A 389 -37.61 9.47 -21.92
CA TYR A 389 -37.31 8.66 -20.74
C TYR A 389 -36.08 9.19 -19.99
N ARG A 390 -34.96 9.45 -20.70
CA ARG A 390 -33.76 10.04 -20.08
C ARG A 390 -34.07 11.38 -19.41
N ARG A 391 -34.81 12.27 -20.09
CA ARG A 391 -35.18 13.58 -19.52
C ARG A 391 -36.05 13.46 -18.27
N GLY A 392 -37.01 12.53 -18.26
CA GLY A 392 -37.88 12.27 -17.11
C GLY A 392 -37.10 11.71 -15.93
N GLU A 393 -36.37 10.62 -16.15
CA GLU A 393 -35.62 9.92 -15.11
C GLU A 393 -34.44 10.72 -14.57
N SER A 394 -33.79 11.58 -15.37
CA SER A 394 -32.75 12.48 -14.87
C SER A 394 -33.29 13.45 -13.82
N LYS A 395 -34.54 13.94 -13.97
CA LYS A 395 -35.17 14.81 -12.95
C LYS A 395 -35.43 14.02 -11.66
N VAL A 396 -35.97 12.81 -11.78
CA VAL A 396 -36.23 11.90 -10.66
C VAL A 396 -34.93 11.51 -9.94
N LEU A 397 -33.83 11.34 -10.69
CA LEU A 397 -32.52 11.04 -10.14
C LEU A 397 -32.01 12.19 -9.25
N ILE A 398 -32.14 13.44 -9.68
CA ILE A 398 -31.77 14.61 -8.85
C ILE A 398 -32.58 14.62 -7.56
N ASP A 399 -33.90 14.42 -7.63
CA ASP A 399 -34.76 14.39 -6.43
C ASP A 399 -34.38 13.23 -5.49
N ARG A 400 -33.95 12.08 -6.04
CA ARG A 400 -33.43 10.95 -5.27
C ARG A 400 -32.11 11.28 -4.57
N LEU A 401 -31.22 12.04 -5.23
CA LEU A 401 -29.97 12.51 -4.63
C LEU A 401 -30.24 13.50 -3.48
N VAL A 402 -31.14 14.47 -3.66
CA VAL A 402 -31.54 15.40 -2.59
C VAL A 402 -32.04 14.64 -1.37
N ARG A 403 -32.89 13.62 -1.55
CA ARG A 403 -33.35 12.78 -0.43
C ARG A 403 -32.22 12.00 0.22
N ARG A 404 -31.31 11.43 -0.57
CA ARG A 404 -30.18 10.63 -0.09
C ARG A 404 -29.20 11.45 0.75
N PHE A 405 -28.95 12.70 0.36
CA PHE A 405 -27.98 13.58 1.01
C PHE A 405 -28.64 14.62 1.94
N LYS A 406 -29.92 14.45 2.30
CA LYS A 406 -30.66 15.33 3.21
C LYS A 406 -29.98 15.50 4.57
N ALA A 407 -29.29 14.47 5.07
CA ALA A 407 -28.54 14.51 6.33
C ALA A 407 -27.36 15.51 6.31
N HIS A 408 -26.88 15.87 5.12
CA HIS A 408 -25.80 16.86 4.93
C HIS A 408 -26.32 18.24 4.53
N HIS A 409 -27.65 18.47 4.64
CA HIS A 409 -28.30 19.73 4.29
C HIS A 409 -28.07 20.23 2.86
N LEU A 410 -27.72 19.35 1.92
CA LEU A 410 -27.54 19.72 0.53
C LEU A 410 -28.87 20.06 -0.14
N THR A 411 -28.99 21.26 -0.70
CA THR A 411 -30.15 21.67 -1.49
C THR A 411 -30.08 21.11 -2.92
N ARG A 412 -31.18 21.24 -3.66
CA ARG A 412 -31.25 20.83 -5.07
C ARG A 412 -30.26 21.60 -5.94
N GLU A 413 -30.15 22.89 -5.70
CA GLU A 413 -29.26 23.80 -6.43
C GLU A 413 -27.79 23.44 -6.17
N GLN A 414 -27.45 23.11 -4.92
CA GLN A 414 -26.10 22.70 -4.55
C GLN A 414 -25.69 21.38 -5.23
N ILE A 415 -26.60 20.40 -5.23
CA ILE A 415 -26.36 19.13 -5.95
C ILE A 415 -26.19 19.38 -7.45
N ALA A 416 -26.98 20.28 -8.06
CA ALA A 416 -26.84 20.64 -9.46
C ALA A 416 -25.45 21.26 -9.74
N ARG A 417 -25.00 22.22 -8.92
CA ARG A 417 -23.65 22.82 -9.06
C ARG A 417 -22.53 21.79 -8.93
N ILE A 418 -22.60 20.88 -7.96
CA ILE A 418 -21.60 19.82 -7.77
C ILE A 418 -21.48 18.91 -9.00
N ILE A 419 -22.61 18.66 -9.69
CA ILE A 419 -22.70 17.87 -10.92
C ILE A 419 -22.16 18.65 -12.12
N ASP A 420 -22.52 19.94 -12.24
CA ASP A 420 -22.10 20.81 -13.36
C ASP A 420 -20.60 21.13 -13.31
N ASP A 421 -19.99 21.15 -12.12
CA ASP A 421 -18.54 21.30 -11.90
C ASP A 421 -17.71 20.07 -12.38
N VAL A 422 -18.31 19.12 -13.10
CA VAL A 422 -17.57 18.02 -13.74
C VAL A 422 -17.08 18.52 -15.10
N PRO A 423 -15.75 18.69 -15.30
CA PRO A 423 -15.23 19.05 -16.62
C PRO A 423 -15.70 18.01 -17.63
N ALA A 424 -16.32 18.46 -18.71
CA ALA A 424 -16.77 17.58 -19.78
C ALA A 424 -15.58 16.70 -20.20
N PRO A 425 -15.76 15.37 -20.32
CA PRO A 425 -14.67 14.51 -20.75
C PRO A 425 -14.12 15.05 -22.07
N HIS A 426 -12.81 15.29 -22.13
CA HIS A 426 -12.13 15.67 -23.36
C HIS A 426 -12.58 14.68 -24.45
N LYS A 427 -13.33 15.19 -25.44
CA LYS A 427 -13.66 14.40 -26.61
C LYS A 427 -12.33 14.12 -27.30
N ALA A 428 -11.89 12.87 -27.27
CA ALA A 428 -10.83 12.41 -28.14
C ALA A 428 -11.34 12.56 -29.57
N ASN A 429 -10.75 13.51 -30.32
CA ASN A 429 -10.98 13.66 -31.75
C ASN A 429 -10.28 12.55 -32.51
#